data_AF-A0AAV5FT58-F1
#
_entry.id   AF-A0AAV5FT58-F1
#
_cell.length_a   1.000
_cell.length_b   1.000
_cell.length_c   1.000
_cell.angle_alpha   90.00
_cell.angle_beta   90.00
_cell.angle_gamma   90.00
#
_symmetry.space_group_name_H-M   'P 1'
#
loop_
_entity.id
_entity.type
_entity.pdbx_description
1 polymer ?
#
loop_
_entity_poly.entity_id
_entity_poly.type
_entity_poly.pdbx_seq_one_letter_code
_entity_poly.pdbx_strand_id
1 'polypeptide(L)'
;MRKVRNPIVIDQEYCPYASSSCPESEMSPSKVRISDVKFRNIRGVSATRVAVRLSCSEAAPCVGLELRDIDLRYVRSRVPTQSRCKHVAGGVVGGTLVPPSCI
;
A
#
# COMPACT_ATOMS: atom_id res chain seq x y z
N MET A 1 -15.70 2.82 -3.82
CA MET A 1 -15.48 1.44 -3.30
C MET A 1 -16.22 1.23 -1.98
N ARG A 2 -16.73 0.02 -1.68
CA ARG A 2 -17.48 -0.27 -0.43
C ARG A 2 -16.99 -1.55 0.26
N LYS A 3 -16.52 -1.43 1.51
CA LYS A 3 -16.02 -2.53 2.37
C LYS A 3 -14.93 -3.40 1.71
N VAL A 4 -14.01 -2.79 0.96
CA VAL A 4 -12.83 -3.48 0.38
C VAL A 4 -11.76 -3.65 1.46
N ARG A 5 -11.09 -4.81 1.56
CA ARG A 5 -10.12 -5.06 2.66
C ARG A 5 -9.02 -4.01 2.74
N ASN A 6 -8.28 -3.79 1.66
CA ASN A 6 -7.20 -2.79 1.54
C ASN A 6 -7.35 -2.15 0.16
N PRO A 7 -7.99 -0.97 0.03
CA PRO A 7 -8.24 -0.34 -1.27
C PRO A 7 -7.01 -0.04 -2.13
N ILE A 8 -5.85 0.23 -1.52
CA ILE A 8 -4.60 0.47 -2.24
C ILE A 8 -3.54 -0.52 -1.75
N VAL A 9 -2.99 -1.32 -2.66
CA VAL A 9 -1.96 -2.32 -2.36
C VAL A 9 -0.85 -2.29 -3.40
N ILE A 10 0.40 -2.23 -2.95
CA ILE A 10 1.59 -2.71 -3.67
C ILE A 10 2.14 -3.86 -2.82
N ASP A 11 2.39 -5.02 -3.43
CA ASP A 11 2.89 -6.20 -2.71
C ASP A 11 4.02 -6.87 -3.52
N GLN A 12 5.25 -6.44 -3.24
CA GLN A 12 6.47 -7.06 -3.77
C GLN A 12 6.99 -8.21 -2.90
N GLU A 13 6.23 -8.57 -1.85
CA GLU A 13 6.46 -9.73 -0.98
C GLU A 13 5.40 -10.83 -1.25
N TYR A 14 4.79 -10.78 -2.43
CA TYR A 14 3.69 -11.65 -2.79
C TYR A 14 4.13 -13.13 -2.85
N CYS A 15 3.58 -13.94 -1.95
CA CYS A 15 3.66 -15.40 -1.99
C CYS A 15 2.25 -15.99 -1.99
N PRO A 16 1.73 -16.47 -3.15
CA PRO A 16 0.37 -16.99 -3.25
C PRO A 16 0.17 -18.34 -2.55
N TYR A 17 1.26 -19.08 -2.30
CA TYR A 17 1.25 -20.44 -1.76
C TYR A 17 2.11 -20.50 -0.49
N ALA A 18 1.69 -19.72 0.51
CA ALA A 18 2.41 -19.47 1.76
C ALA A 18 2.76 -20.73 2.59
N SER A 19 2.22 -21.90 2.27
CA SER A 19 2.47 -23.16 3.00
C SER A 19 3.46 -24.12 2.33
N SER A 20 3.92 -23.89 1.10
CA SER A 20 4.85 -24.82 0.43
C SER A 20 5.81 -24.22 -0.59
N SER A 21 5.60 -23.00 -1.08
CA SER A 21 6.33 -22.49 -2.26
C SER A 21 7.24 -21.30 -1.99
N CYS A 22 7.13 -20.65 -0.84
CA CYS A 22 8.05 -19.57 -0.45
C CYS A 22 8.24 -19.58 1.08
N PRO A 23 9.05 -20.51 1.63
CA PRO A 23 9.49 -20.39 3.02
C PRO A 23 10.22 -19.04 3.19
N GLU A 24 10.00 -18.35 4.31
CA GLU A 24 10.58 -17.01 4.54
C GLU A 24 12.11 -16.99 4.37
N SER A 25 12.78 -18.10 4.71
CA SER A 25 14.23 -18.28 4.53
C SER A 25 14.69 -18.31 3.07
N GLU A 26 13.80 -18.59 2.12
CA GLU A 26 14.09 -18.67 0.68
C GLU A 26 13.45 -17.52 -0.12
N MET A 27 12.66 -16.67 0.52
CA MET A 27 12.13 -15.47 -0.12
C MET A 27 13.24 -14.44 -0.33
N SER A 28 13.73 -14.38 -1.57
CA SER A 28 14.60 -13.29 -2.01
C SER A 28 13.77 -12.04 -2.32
N PRO A 29 14.26 -10.83 -2.00
CA PRO A 29 13.58 -9.59 -2.38
C PRO A 29 13.32 -9.53 -3.89
N SER A 30 12.11 -9.12 -4.29
CA SER A 30 11.76 -8.97 -5.71
C SER A 30 12.72 -8.02 -6.42
N LYS A 31 13.20 -8.41 -7.60
CA LYS A 31 14.07 -7.55 -8.44
C LYS A 31 13.27 -6.67 -9.40
N VAL A 32 11.95 -6.75 -9.35
CA VAL A 32 11.07 -5.91 -10.18
C VAL A 32 11.13 -4.49 -9.66
N ARG A 33 11.45 -3.53 -10.53
CA ARG A 33 11.40 -2.10 -10.20
C ARG A 33 10.02 -1.55 -10.50
N ILE A 34 9.39 -0.95 -9.48
CA ILE A 34 8.13 -0.21 -9.62
C ILE A 34 8.46 1.28 -9.53
N SER A 35 8.12 2.04 -10.57
CA SER A 35 8.32 3.49 -10.59
C SER A 35 7.14 4.26 -11.17
N ASP A 36 7.03 5.54 -10.78
CA ASP A 36 6.13 6.53 -11.38
C ASP A 36 4.63 6.16 -11.31
N VAL A 37 4.24 5.44 -10.26
CA VAL A 37 2.85 5.02 -10.03
C VAL A 37 2.06 6.14 -9.37
N LYS A 38 0.88 6.46 -9.92
CA LYS A 38 0.04 7.57 -9.45
C LYS A 38 -1.32 7.07 -8.99
N PHE A 39 -1.61 7.24 -7.71
CA PHE A 39 -2.94 7.03 -7.13
C PHE A 39 -3.62 8.39 -6.94
N ARG A 40 -4.73 8.61 -7.66
CA ARG A 40 -5.42 9.91 -7.68
C ARG A 40 -6.93 9.76 -7.49
N ASN A 41 -7.54 10.63 -6.70
CA ASN A 41 -8.99 10.75 -6.54
C ASN A 41 -9.68 9.42 -6.13
N ILE A 42 -9.10 8.72 -5.17
CA ILE A 42 -9.60 7.41 -4.72
C ILE A 42 -10.44 7.59 -3.46
N ARG A 43 -11.71 7.17 -3.54
CA ARG A 43 -12.68 7.34 -2.45
C ARG A 43 -13.42 6.05 -2.10
N GLY A 44 -13.62 5.81 -0.81
CA GLY A 44 -14.42 4.67 -0.36
C GLY A 44 -14.24 4.23 1.09
N VAL A 45 -14.76 3.05 1.38
CA VAL A 45 -14.75 2.46 2.71
C VAL A 45 -13.90 1.18 2.73
N SER A 46 -12.91 1.17 3.61
CA SER A 46 -12.05 0.00 3.88
C SER A 46 -12.69 -0.92 4.92
N ALA A 47 -12.63 -2.23 4.70
CA ALA A 47 -13.04 -3.25 5.67
C ALA A 47 -11.95 -3.57 6.70
N THR A 48 -10.71 -3.12 6.49
CA THR A 48 -9.63 -3.22 7.49
C THR A 48 -9.09 -1.84 7.87
N ARG A 49 -8.42 -1.76 9.02
CA ARG A 49 -7.85 -0.49 9.53
C ARG A 49 -6.77 0.07 8.60
N VAL A 50 -5.98 -0.79 7.98
CA VAL A 50 -4.93 -0.41 7.02
C VAL A 50 -5.58 -0.32 5.64
N ALA A 51 -5.90 0.87 5.15
CA ALA A 51 -6.50 1.01 3.82
C ALA A 51 -5.45 1.06 2.70
N VAL A 52 -4.26 1.56 3.02
CA VAL A 52 -3.13 1.67 2.09
C VAL A 52 -2.00 0.78 2.59
N ARG A 53 -1.59 -0.22 1.81
CA ARG A 53 -0.44 -1.09 2.11
C ARG A 53 0.54 -1.09 0.94
N LEU A 54 1.69 -0.47 1.12
CA LEU A 54 2.75 -0.40 0.10
C LEU A 54 3.95 -1.22 0.60
N SER A 55 3.98 -2.51 0.28
CA SER A 55 5.10 -3.41 0.58
C SER A 55 6.01 -3.48 -0.64
N CYS A 56 7.05 -2.66 -0.67
CA CYS A 56 8.05 -2.66 -1.74
C CYS A 56 9.28 -3.50 -1.38
N SER A 57 10.02 -3.91 -2.40
CA SER A 57 11.22 -4.73 -2.27
C SER A 57 12.38 -3.92 -1.69
N GLU A 58 13.15 -4.53 -0.81
CA GLU A 58 14.38 -3.94 -0.29
C GLU A 58 15.45 -3.79 -1.39
N ALA A 59 15.56 -4.79 -2.26
CA ALA A 59 16.54 -4.80 -3.35
C ALA A 59 16.15 -3.88 -4.53
N ALA A 60 14.87 -3.52 -4.63
CA ALA A 60 14.34 -2.60 -5.63
C ALA A 60 13.23 -1.73 -5.04
N PRO A 61 13.55 -0.73 -4.20
CA PRO A 61 12.57 0.15 -3.58
C PRO A 61 11.66 0.83 -4.60
N CYS A 62 10.40 1.06 -4.24
CA CYS A 62 9.49 1.82 -5.10
C CYS A 62 9.92 3.30 -5.16
N VAL A 63 9.95 3.89 -6.35
CA VAL A 63 10.37 5.29 -6.55
C VAL A 63 9.30 6.09 -7.29
N GLY A 64 9.13 7.37 -6.97
CA GLY A 64 8.21 8.24 -7.70
C GLY A 64 6.73 7.89 -7.51
N LEU A 65 6.36 7.33 -6.35
CA LEU A 65 4.95 7.12 -6.02
C LEU A 65 4.24 8.45 -5.81
N GLU A 66 3.00 8.57 -6.29
CA GLU A 66 2.14 9.73 -6.00
C GLU A 66 0.85 9.30 -5.30
N LEU A 67 0.54 9.93 -4.16
CA LEU A 67 -0.75 9.85 -3.49
C LEU A 67 -1.42 11.23 -3.53
N ARG A 68 -2.50 11.37 -4.29
CA ARG A 68 -3.24 12.63 -4.38
C ARG A 68 -4.75 12.43 -4.23
N ASP A 69 -5.39 13.21 -3.38
CA ASP A 69 -6.85 13.18 -3.19
C ASP A 69 -7.38 11.77 -2.85
N ILE A 70 -6.83 11.18 -1.80
CA ILE A 70 -7.21 9.88 -1.24
C ILE A 70 -8.14 10.11 -0.03
N ASP A 71 -9.37 9.60 -0.09
CA ASP A 71 -10.32 9.58 1.03
C ASP A 71 -10.91 8.16 1.23
N LEU A 72 -10.19 7.38 2.02
CA LEU A 72 -10.48 6.01 2.39
C LEU A 72 -10.74 5.93 3.90
N ARG A 73 -11.95 5.52 4.27
CA ARG A 73 -12.38 5.48 5.67
C ARG A 73 -12.58 4.05 6.13
N TYR A 74 -12.05 3.69 7.29
CA TYR A 74 -12.30 2.38 7.88
C TYR A 74 -13.79 2.25 8.26
N VAL A 75 -14.37 1.08 7.99
CA VAL A 75 -15.79 0.80 8.22
C VAL A 75 -16.24 1.04 9.67
N ARG A 76 -15.31 0.95 10.63
CA ARG A 76 -15.61 1.29 12.03
C ARG A 76 -15.43 2.79 12.23
N SER A 77 -16.57 3.47 12.40
CA SER A 77 -16.62 4.90 12.71
C SER A 77 -15.76 5.24 13.93
N ARG A 78 -15.15 6.44 13.92
CA ARG A 78 -14.26 6.97 14.96
C ARG A 78 -12.94 6.22 15.17
N VAL A 79 -12.65 5.17 14.40
CA VAL A 79 -11.33 4.54 14.40
C VAL A 79 -10.53 5.08 13.21
N PRO A 80 -9.36 5.71 13.44
CA PRO A 80 -8.54 6.24 12.35
C PRO A 80 -8.12 5.14 11.38
N THR A 81 -8.36 5.37 10.08
CA THR A 81 -7.77 4.59 9.00
C THR A 81 -6.25 4.80 8.98
N GLN A 82 -5.50 3.80 8.55
CA GLN A 82 -4.03 3.80 8.53
C GLN A 82 -3.47 3.49 7.14
N SER A 83 -2.26 3.97 6.92
CA SER A 83 -1.37 3.58 5.83
C SER A 83 -0.19 2.81 6.40
N ARG A 84 0.33 1.83 5.67
CA ARG A 84 1.58 1.12 5.99
C ARG A 84 2.46 1.04 4.75
N CYS A 85 3.74 1.38 4.90
CA CYS A 85 4.71 1.42 3.83
C CYS A 85 5.98 0.67 4.24
N LYS A 86 6.63 0.02 3.27
CA LYS A 86 7.93 -0.64 3.40
C LYS A 86 8.72 -0.39 2.12
N HIS A 87 9.97 0.06 2.24
CA HIS A 87 10.90 0.32 1.12
C HIS A 87 10.33 1.20 0.00
N VAL A 88 9.61 2.26 0.37
CA VAL A 88 9.27 3.34 -0.57
C VAL A 88 10.35 4.40 -0.46
N ALA A 89 11.06 4.67 -1.56
CA ALA A 89 12.12 5.66 -1.64
C ALA A 89 11.53 7.05 -1.98
N GLY A 90 10.65 7.53 -1.11
CA GLY A 90 9.97 8.82 -1.21
C GLY A 90 8.90 8.88 -2.30
N GLY A 91 8.16 10.00 -2.32
CA GLY A 91 7.13 10.24 -3.32
C GLY A 91 6.51 11.62 -3.20
N VAL A 92 5.43 11.83 -3.97
CA VAL A 92 4.69 13.09 -3.99
C VAL A 92 3.33 12.89 -3.34
N VAL A 93 3.00 13.74 -2.40
CA VAL A 93 1.69 13.76 -1.74
C VAL A 93 0.96 15.07 -2.06
N GLY A 94 -0.37 15.03 -2.18
CA GLY A 94 -1.13 16.24 -2.45
C GLY A 94 -2.63 16.13 -2.16
N GLY A 95 -3.25 17.27 -1.84
CA GLY A 95 -4.69 17.36 -1.63
C GLY A 95 -5.16 16.56 -0.41
N THR A 96 -6.33 15.93 -0.51
CA THR A 96 -6.92 15.18 0.61
C THR A 96 -6.16 13.87 0.86
N LEU A 97 -5.81 13.57 2.11
CA LEU A 97 -5.13 12.33 2.49
C LEU A 97 -5.74 11.75 3.77
N VAL A 98 -6.75 10.90 3.57
CA VAL A 98 -7.33 10.04 4.61
C VAL A 98 -7.25 8.62 4.07
N PRO A 99 -6.49 7.69 4.68
CA PRO A 99 -5.55 7.88 5.80
C PRO A 99 -4.38 8.84 5.48
N PRO A 100 -3.66 9.34 6.51
CA PRO A 100 -2.39 10.04 6.32
C PRO A 100 -1.39 9.21 5.50
N SER A 101 -0.59 9.88 4.68
CA SER A 101 0.46 9.23 3.88
C SER A 101 1.53 8.57 4.75
N CYS A 102 2.16 7.50 4.23
CA CYS A 102 3.39 6.92 4.77
C CYS A 102 4.55 6.88 3.75
N ILE A 103 4.38 7.56 2.61
CA ILE A 103 5.42 7.77 1.60
C ILE A 103 6.04 9.16 1.72
#